data_AF-A0A5N6L6F8-F1
#
_entry.id   AF-A0A5N6L6F8-F1
#
_cell.length_a   1.000
_cell.length_b   1.000
_cell.length_c   1.000
_cell.angle_alpha   90.00
_cell.angle_beta   90.00
_cell.angle_gamma   90.00
#
_symmetry.space_group_name_H-M   'P 1'
#
loop_
_entity.id
_entity.type
_entity.pdbx_description
1 polymer ?
#
loop_
_entity_poly.entity_id
_entity_poly.type
_entity_poly.pdbx_seq_one_letter_code
_entity_poly.pdbx_strand_id
1 'polypeptide(L)'
;MPEAKKDRFNELLDRTTGSLATLASNSSTGKKFATKKVEFNSSLMGSQTLYSLVQCTPDLTVSDCNKCLRGARMQLPTCCDGKQGWMGSATKLYS
;
A
#
# COMPACT_ATOMS: atom_id res chain seq x y z
N MET A 1 -15.56 11.26 -18.67
CA MET A 1 -14.43 10.31 -18.84
C MET A 1 -13.80 10.00 -17.47
N PRO A 2 -14.30 8.99 -16.73
CA PRO A 2 -13.88 8.67 -15.36
C PRO A 2 -12.64 7.76 -15.22
N GLU A 3 -12.11 7.19 -16.31
CA GLU A 3 -11.03 6.17 -16.25
C GLU A 3 -9.64 6.76 -15.96
N ALA A 4 -9.27 7.90 -16.55
CA ALA A 4 -7.94 8.50 -16.37
C ALA A 4 -7.62 8.92 -14.91
N LYS A 5 -8.64 9.16 -14.07
CA LYS A 5 -8.46 9.42 -12.63
C LYS A 5 -8.05 8.15 -11.89
N LYS A 6 -8.64 7.03 -12.29
CA LYS A 6 -8.49 5.72 -11.71
C LYS A 6 -7.07 5.19 -11.94
N ASP A 7 -6.54 5.39 -13.15
CA ASP A 7 -5.19 4.96 -13.52
C ASP A 7 -4.10 5.63 -12.70
N ARG A 8 -4.10 6.97 -12.61
CA ARG A 8 -3.04 7.70 -11.87
C ARG A 8 -3.08 7.45 -10.37
N PHE A 9 -4.28 7.30 -9.81
CA PHE A 9 -4.42 6.94 -8.40
C PHE A 9 -3.89 5.53 -8.14
N ASN A 10 -4.29 4.55 -8.96
CA ASN A 10 -3.86 3.16 -8.82
C ASN A 10 -2.35 3.00 -9.01
N GLU A 11 -1.75 3.73 -9.96
CA GLU A 11 -0.29 3.75 -10.17
C GLU A 11 0.44 4.29 -8.91
N LEU A 12 -0.03 5.43 -8.38
CA LEU A 12 0.56 6.01 -7.16
C LEU A 12 0.39 5.10 -5.95
N LEU A 13 -0.78 4.47 -5.83
CA LEU A 13 -1.09 3.53 -4.78
C LEU A 13 -0.17 2.31 -4.85
N ASP A 14 0.01 1.72 -6.03
CA ASP A 14 0.85 0.55 -6.26
C ASP A 14 2.33 0.84 -5.96
N ARG A 15 2.84 1.97 -6.46
CA ARG A 15 4.22 2.41 -6.21
C ARG A 15 4.48 2.75 -4.75
N THR A 16 3.57 3.48 -4.12
CA THR A 16 3.69 3.90 -2.71
C THR A 16 3.65 2.69 -1.79
N THR A 17 2.70 1.78 -2.01
CA THR A 17 2.56 0.55 -1.24
C THR A 17 3.80 -0.35 -1.37
N GLY A 18 4.37 -0.48 -2.57
CA GLY A 18 5.60 -1.24 -2.77
C GLY A 18 6.79 -0.69 -1.97
N SER A 19 6.97 0.63 -1.99
CA SER A 19 8.01 1.31 -1.20
C SER A 19 7.80 1.13 0.31
N LEU A 20 6.56 1.29 0.77
CA LEU A 20 6.19 1.07 2.16
C LEU A 20 6.42 -0.37 2.61
N ALA A 21 6.15 -1.35 1.74
CA ALA A 21 6.39 -2.76 2.05
C ALA A 21 7.86 -3.05 2.35
N THR A 22 8.77 -2.48 1.55
CA THR A 22 10.21 -2.60 1.80
C THR A 22 10.62 -1.93 3.11
N LEU A 23 10.08 -0.74 3.40
CA LEU A 23 10.39 -0.01 4.64
C LEU A 23 9.87 -0.74 5.89
N ALA A 24 8.62 -1.19 5.88
CA ALA A 24 8.00 -1.90 6.99
C ALA A 24 8.72 -3.23 7.29
N SER A 25 9.11 -3.95 6.23
CA SER A 25 9.80 -5.24 6.38
C SER A 25 11.21 -5.11 6.94
N ASN A 26 11.94 -4.06 6.55
CA ASN A 26 13.31 -3.78 6.96
C ASN A 26 13.41 -2.89 8.22
N SER A 27 12.30 -2.68 8.93
CA SER A 27 12.30 -1.83 10.13
C SER A 27 13.17 -2.43 11.23
N SER A 28 14.18 -1.69 11.67
CA SER A 28 15.11 -2.05 12.75
C SER A 28 14.53 -1.86 14.15
N THR A 29 13.38 -1.20 14.27
CA THR A 29 12.75 -0.83 15.55
C THR A 29 11.79 -1.89 16.09
N GLY A 30 11.67 -3.05 15.43
CA GLY A 30 10.66 -4.08 15.72
C GLY A 30 9.23 -3.70 15.29
N LYS A 31 8.98 -2.42 15.01
CA LYS A 31 7.72 -1.91 14.47
C LYS A 31 7.67 -2.15 12.97
N LYS A 32 6.99 -3.20 12.53
CA LYS A 32 6.91 -3.56 11.11
C LYS A 32 5.73 -2.90 10.39
N PHE A 33 5.69 -1.58 10.47
CA PHE A 33 4.73 -0.76 9.73
C PHE A 33 5.43 0.42 9.08
N ALA A 34 4.82 0.97 8.04
CA ALA A 34 5.28 2.19 7.40
C ALA A 34 4.09 2.99 6.86
N THR A 35 4.19 4.31 6.90
CA THR A 35 3.18 5.24 6.37
C THR A 35 3.80 6.21 5.38
N LYS A 36 3.00 6.65 4.40
CA LYS A 36 3.40 7.71 3.46
C LYS A 36 2.19 8.51 3.01
N LYS A 37 2.40 9.82 2.91
CA LYS A 37 1.49 10.79 2.30
C LYS A 37 2.07 11.20 0.96
N VAL A 38 1.26 11.15 -0.10
CA VAL A 38 1.64 11.60 -1.44
C VAL A 38 0.58 12.56 -1.94
N GLU A 39 0.99 13.78 -2.26
CA GLU A 39 0.13 14.77 -2.90
C GLU A 39 0.27 14.62 -4.42
N PHE A 40 -0.85 14.59 -5.12
CA PHE A 40 -0.87 14.47 -6.57
C PHE A 40 -2.00 15.29 -7.17
N ASN A 41 -1.74 15.90 -8.32
CA ASN A 41 -2.77 16.64 -9.04
C ASN A 41 -3.47 15.71 -10.03
N SER A 42 -4.81 15.74 -10.04
CA SER A 42 -5.63 15.12 -11.06
C SER A 42 -6.32 16.21 -11.87
N SER A 43 -6.17 16.17 -13.19
CA SER A 43 -6.77 17.14 -14.12
C SER A 43 -8.30 17.28 -13.98
N LEU A 44 -8.97 16.33 -13.34
CA LEU A 44 -10.43 16.31 -13.14
C LEU A 44 -10.89 16.80 -11.77
N MET A 45 -10.01 16.87 -10.76
CA MET A 45 -10.42 17.12 -9.36
C MET A 45 -9.43 18.00 -8.56
N GLY A 46 -8.37 18.52 -9.20
CA GLY A 46 -7.36 19.33 -8.53
C GLY A 46 -6.40 18.52 -7.66
N SER A 47 -5.87 19.16 -6.61
CA SER A 47 -4.92 18.53 -5.69
C SER A 47 -5.60 17.48 -4.82
N GLN A 48 -5.12 16.24 -4.90
CA GLN A 48 -5.56 15.11 -4.08
C GLN A 48 -4.40 14.65 -3.21
N THR A 49 -4.74 14.01 -2.09
CA THR A 49 -3.76 13.40 -1.21
C THR A 49 -4.05 11.91 -1.09
N LEU A 50 -3.04 11.09 -1.39
CA LEU A 50 -3.00 9.67 -1.10
C LEU A 50 -2.37 9.46 0.28
N TYR A 51 -3.12 8.85 1.19
CA TYR A 51 -2.62 8.34 2.45
C TYR A 51 -2.45 6.83 2.34
N SER A 52 -1.29 6.31 2.73
CA SER A 52 -0.98 4.89 2.66
C SER A 52 -0.33 4.41 3.96
N LEU A 53 -0.77 3.25 4.43
CA LEU A 53 -0.26 2.54 5.59
C LEU A 53 -0.11 1.07 5.22
N VAL A 54 1.01 0.47 5.58
CA VAL A 54 1.19 -0.98 5.55
C VAL A 54 1.67 -1.44 6.91
N GLN A 55 1.23 -2.62 7.33
CA GLN A 55 1.65 -3.24 8.58
C GLN A 55 1.74 -4.75 8.39
N CYS A 56 2.78 -5.36 8.95
CA CYS A 56 2.88 -6.80 9.13
C CYS A 56 3.15 -7.11 10.60
N THR A 57 2.94 -8.36 11.01
CA THR A 57 3.07 -8.76 12.40
C THR A 57 4.56 -8.80 12.81
N PRO A 58 4.93 -8.27 14.00
CA PRO A 58 6.34 -8.11 14.43
C PRO A 58 7.11 -9.44 14.51
N ASP A 59 6.39 -10.56 14.64
CA ASP A 59 6.86 -11.96 14.62
C ASP A 59 7.39 -12.44 13.25
N LEU A 60 7.13 -11.74 12.15
CA LEU A 60 7.56 -12.18 10.82
C LEU A 60 9.02 -11.84 10.51
N THR A 61 9.70 -12.71 9.76
CA THR A 61 11.00 -12.37 9.17
C THR A 61 10.85 -11.23 8.14
N VAL A 62 11.94 -10.55 7.80
CA VAL A 62 11.96 -9.52 6.74
C VAL A 62 11.40 -10.07 5.42
N SER A 63 11.78 -11.30 5.07
CA SER A 63 11.32 -11.98 3.86
C SER A 63 9.83 -12.32 3.89
N ASP A 64 9.33 -12.84 5.02
CA ASP A 64 7.92 -13.19 5.16
C ASP A 64 7.03 -11.94 5.19
N CYS A 65 7.46 -10.88 5.88
CA CYS A 65 6.76 -9.60 5.87
C CYS A 65 6.68 -9.04 4.44
N ASN A 66 7.80 -9.02 3.70
CA ASN A 66 7.81 -8.56 2.31
C ASN A 66 6.86 -9.39 1.43
N LYS A 67 6.87 -10.72 1.55
CA LYS A 67 5.95 -11.60 0.81
C LYS A 67 4.49 -11.28 1.12
N CYS A 68 4.16 -11.11 2.41
CA CYS A 68 2.82 -10.82 2.88
C CYS A 68 2.31 -9.48 2.32
N LEU A 69 3.12 -8.43 2.42
CA LEU A 69 2.79 -7.09 1.93
C LEU A 69 2.71 -7.02 0.40
N ARG A 70 3.55 -7.78 -0.33
CA ARG A 70 3.42 -7.93 -1.79
C ARG A 70 2.14 -8.66 -2.18
N GLY A 71 1.74 -9.67 -1.42
CA GLY A 71 0.45 -10.36 -1.59
C GLY A 71 -0.74 -9.43 -1.43
N ALA A 72 -0.78 -8.66 -0.34
CA ALA A 72 -1.82 -7.66 -0.09
C ALA A 72 -1.85 -6.59 -1.19
N ARG A 73 -0.68 -6.15 -1.67
CA ARG A 73 -0.56 -5.20 -2.79
C ARG A 73 -1.17 -5.75 -4.08
N MET A 74 -1.00 -7.04 -4.38
CA MET A 74 -1.58 -7.64 -5.59
C MET A 74 -3.11 -7.70 -5.55
N GLN A 75 -3.74 -7.65 -4.37
CA GLN A 75 -5.19 -7.60 -4.24
C GLN A 75 -5.77 -6.19 -4.39
N LEU A 76 -4.95 -5.14 -4.31
CA LEU A 76 -5.40 -3.75 -4.42
C LEU A 76 -6.23 -3.46 -5.67
N PRO A 77 -5.81 -3.88 -6.88
CA PRO A 77 -6.58 -3.62 -8.10
C PRO A 77 -7.93 -4.34 -8.13
N THR A 78 -8.12 -5.37 -7.31
CA THR A 78 -9.34 -6.19 -7.30
C THR A 78 -10.28 -5.79 -6.15
N CYS A 79 -9.76 -5.50 -4.96
CA CYS A 79 -10.57 -5.17 -3.79
C CYS A 79 -11.01 -3.70 -3.75
N CYS A 80 -10.16 -2.82 -4.28
CA CYS A 80 -10.09 -1.44 -3.80
C CYS A 80 -9.93 -0.44 -4.96
N ASP A 81 -10.24 -0.89 -6.16
CA ASP A 81 -10.10 -0.14 -7.40
C ASP A 81 -10.91 1.16 -7.37
N GLY A 82 -10.22 2.31 -7.49
CA GLY A 82 -10.83 3.63 -7.42
C GLY A 82 -11.28 4.11 -6.03
N LYS A 83 -10.96 3.39 -4.94
CA LYS A 83 -11.24 3.83 -3.55
C LYS A 83 -10.18 4.83 -3.07
N GLN A 84 -10.59 5.95 -2.45
CA GLN A 84 -9.66 6.99 -1.94
C GLN A 84 -8.86 6.61 -0.67
N GLY A 85 -8.95 5.35 -0.23
CA GLY A 85 -8.21 4.82 0.91
C GLY A 85 -8.24 3.31 0.92
N TRP A 86 -7.18 2.70 1.42
CA TRP A 86 -7.07 1.26 1.61
C TRP A 86 -6.34 0.98 2.92
N MET A 87 -6.73 -0.10 3.60
CA MET A 87 -6.02 -0.62 4.76
C MET A 87 -5.90 -2.12 4.56
N GLY A 88 -4.71 -2.57 4.13
CA GLY A 88 -4.40 -3.97 3.94
C GLY A 88 -3.69 -4.54 5.15
N SER A 89 -4.37 -5.41 5.88
CA SER A 89 -3.75 -6.25 6.90
C SER A 89 -3.33 -7.57 6.27
N ALA A 90 -2.04 -7.87 6.31
CA ALA A 90 -1.51 -9.10 5.77
C ALA A 90 -1.13 -10.02 6.95
N THR A 91 -1.96 -11.03 7.21
CA THR A 91 -1.75 -12.01 8.28
C THR A 91 -1.21 -13.31 7.68
N LYS A 92 -0.19 -13.92 8.30
CA LYS A 92 0.27 -15.25 7.91
C LYS A 92 -0.87 -16.25 8.14
N LEU A 93 -1.41 -16.82 7.06
CA LEU A 93 -2.22 -18.03 7.16
C LEU A 93 -1.24 -19.16 7.49
N TYR A 94 -1.18 -19.56 8.76
CA TYR A 94 -0.56 -20.83 9.12
C TYR A 94 -1.34 -21.93 8.38
N SER A 95 -0.67 -22.69 7.51
CA SER A 95 -1.15 -24.00 7.04
C SER A 95 -0.64 -25.08 7.98
#